data_AF-U2L9X5-F1
#
_entry.id   AF-U2L9X5-F1
#
_cell.length_a   1.000
_cell.length_b   1.000
_cell.length_c   1.000
_cell.angle_alpha   90.00
_cell.angle_beta   90.00
_cell.angle_gamma   90.00
#
_symmetry.space_group_name_H-M   'P 1'
#
loop_
_entity.id
_entity.type
_entity.pdbx_description
1 polymer ?
#
loop_
_entity_poly.entity_id
_entity_poly.type
_entity_poly.pdbx_seq_one_letter_code
_entity_poly.pdbx_strand_id
1 'polypeptide(L)'
;IVTLRDKNYKTTRAIKDTEKKIDGKVQLIDQAEKYLKYKDIYKAYTKLKKIKQEDFYNEHTAELILFESARKHLKEHLGESKTLNISKWKSELTTLKKDKKSLYSQILEIREEVEHAEKVKTCIEQLQEQEKQLSQVNRNELDL
;
A
#
# COMPACT_ATOMS: atom_id res chain seq x y z
N ILE A 1 -4.62 -24.39 -11.66
CA ILE A 1 -5.49 -23.68 -10.69
C ILE A 1 -4.76 -23.35 -9.38
N VAL A 2 -4.17 -24.31 -8.65
CA VAL A 2 -3.45 -24.04 -7.39
C VAL A 2 -2.35 -22.97 -7.56
N THR A 3 -1.56 -23.08 -8.63
CA THR A 3 -0.52 -22.09 -8.98
C THR A 3 -1.08 -20.69 -9.26
N LEU A 4 -2.24 -20.59 -9.92
CA LEU A 4 -2.92 -19.30 -10.18
C LEU A 4 -3.47 -18.69 -8.87
N ARG A 5 -4.04 -19.51 -7.99
CA ARG A 5 -4.50 -19.07 -6.66
C ARG A 5 -3.33 -18.59 -5.80
N ASP A 6 -2.19 -19.27 -5.82
CA ASP A 6 -0.97 -18.83 -5.14
C ASP A 6 -0.44 -17.49 -5.70
N LYS A 7 -0.42 -17.33 -7.03
CA LYS A 7 -0.09 -16.03 -7.65
C LYS A 7 -1.06 -14.93 -7.20
N ASN A 8 -2.36 -15.16 -7.20
CA ASN A 8 -3.37 -14.20 -6.73
C ASN A 8 -3.11 -13.76 -5.28
N TYR A 9 -2.82 -14.72 -4.40
CA TYR A 9 -2.48 -14.45 -3.01
C TYR A 9 -1.22 -13.57 -2.88
N LYS A 10 -0.14 -13.93 -3.59
CA LYS A 10 1.11 -13.17 -3.61
C LYS A 10 0.92 -11.75 -4.13
N THR A 11 0.18 -11.57 -5.23
CA THR A 11 -0.12 -10.25 -5.79
C THR A 11 -0.97 -9.40 -4.84
N THR A 12 -1.96 -10.00 -4.17
CA THR A 12 -2.76 -9.30 -3.13
C THR A 12 -1.87 -8.78 -2.00
N ARG A 13 -0.93 -9.60 -1.53
CA ARG A 13 0.04 -9.17 -0.49
C ARG A 13 0.94 -8.04 -0.99
N ALA A 14 1.46 -8.15 -2.21
CA ALA A 14 2.30 -7.11 -2.82
C ALA A 14 1.56 -5.76 -2.97
N ILE A 15 0.28 -5.78 -3.30
CA ILE A 15 -0.58 -4.57 -3.33
C ILE A 15 -0.61 -3.93 -1.94
N LYS A 16 -0.95 -4.71 -0.90
CA LYS A 16 -1.04 -4.21 0.47
C LYS A 16 0.28 -3.62 0.97
N ASP A 17 1.39 -4.28 0.67
CA ASP A 17 2.73 -3.79 1.03
C ASP A 17 3.07 -2.49 0.31
N THR A 18 2.68 -2.37 -0.97
CA THR A 18 2.85 -1.15 -1.77
C THR A 18 2.01 0.00 -1.23
N GLU A 19 0.77 -0.26 -0.82
CA GLU A 19 -0.10 0.75 -0.19
C GLU A 19 0.48 1.27 1.12
N LYS A 20 1.00 0.36 1.97
CA LYS A 20 1.69 0.75 3.21
C LYS A 20 2.91 1.63 2.94
N LYS A 21 3.71 1.30 1.92
CA LYS A 21 4.86 2.14 1.51
C LYS A 21 4.42 3.51 0.99
N ILE A 22 3.32 3.58 0.24
CA ILE A 22 2.74 4.84 -0.26
C ILE A 22 2.32 5.71 0.92
N ASP A 23 1.55 5.17 1.86
CA ASP A 23 1.07 5.90 3.04
C ASP A 23 2.23 6.45 3.87
N GLY A 24 3.22 5.61 4.18
CA GLY A 24 4.41 6.04 4.91
C GLY A 24 5.19 7.15 4.19
N LYS A 25 5.32 7.10 2.85
CA LYS A 25 5.96 8.18 2.10
C LYS A 25 5.14 9.46 2.08
N VAL A 26 3.81 9.36 1.94
CA VAL A 26 2.93 10.54 1.95
C VAL A 26 3.05 11.26 3.30
N GLN A 27 3.00 10.52 4.41
CA GLN A 27 3.19 11.08 5.75
C GLN A 27 4.57 11.72 5.90
N LEU A 28 5.64 11.05 5.43
CA LEU A 28 6.99 11.59 5.50
C LEU A 28 7.15 12.91 4.71
N ILE A 29 6.56 12.99 3.51
CA ILE A 29 6.58 14.20 2.68
C ILE A 29 5.79 15.33 3.35
N ASP A 30 4.58 15.07 3.81
CA ASP A 30 3.73 16.06 4.48
C ASP A 30 4.41 16.66 5.72
N GLN A 31 5.02 15.82 6.56
CA GLN A 31 5.76 16.29 7.74
C GLN A 31 7.00 17.10 7.35
N ALA A 32 7.72 16.70 6.29
CA ALA A 32 8.86 17.47 5.79
C ALA A 32 8.45 18.84 5.23
N GLU A 33 7.32 18.93 4.53
CA GLU A 33 6.77 20.19 4.03
C GLU A 33 6.33 21.11 5.17
N LYS A 34 5.62 20.57 6.19
CA LYS A 34 5.27 21.31 7.41
C LYS A 34 6.50 21.82 8.15
N TYR A 35 7.53 20.97 8.30
CA TYR A 35 8.78 21.35 8.93
C TYR A 35 9.43 22.53 8.21
N LEU A 36 9.53 22.48 6.87
CA LEU A 36 10.13 23.57 6.10
C LEU A 36 9.30 24.85 6.16
N LYS A 37 7.97 24.74 6.06
CA LYS A 37 7.03 25.88 6.06
C LYS A 37 7.12 26.70 7.35
N TYR A 38 7.22 26.03 8.50
CA TYR A 38 7.18 26.68 9.82
C TYR A 38 8.57 26.85 10.47
N LYS A 39 9.62 26.45 9.77
CA LYS A 39 11.01 26.49 10.28
C LYS A 39 11.44 27.88 10.72
N ASP A 40 11.12 28.90 9.94
CA ASP A 40 11.59 30.25 10.22
C ASP A 40 10.80 30.94 11.34
N ILE A 41 9.51 30.58 11.51
CA ILE A 41 8.69 30.98 12.68
C ILE A 41 9.31 30.39 13.96
N TYR A 42 9.64 29.10 13.95
CA TYR A 42 10.30 28.47 15.09
C TYR A 42 11.67 29.09 15.38
N LYS A 43 12.47 29.41 14.35
CA LYS A 43 13.74 30.12 14.53
C LYS A 43 13.53 31.50 15.15
N ALA A 44 12.52 32.25 14.71
CA ALA A 44 12.21 33.56 15.29
C ALA A 44 11.86 33.41 16.78
N TYR A 45 10.95 32.49 17.13
CA TYR A 45 10.57 32.16 18.50
C TYR A 45 11.79 31.86 19.40
N THR A 46 12.70 30.99 18.95
CA THR A 46 13.88 30.61 19.74
C THR A 46 14.90 31.72 19.93
N LYS A 47 14.88 32.76 19.09
CA LYS A 47 15.80 33.92 19.18
C LYS A 47 15.25 35.07 20.05
N LEU A 48 13.95 35.05 20.35
CA LEU A 48 13.34 36.09 21.18
C LEU A 48 13.81 36.00 22.64
N LYS A 49 13.84 37.15 23.32
CA LYS A 49 14.01 37.19 24.79
C LYS A 49 12.80 36.54 25.44
N LYS A 50 12.99 35.84 26.57
CA LYS A 50 11.91 35.14 27.30
C LYS A 50 10.64 35.99 27.51
N ILE A 51 10.80 37.28 27.83
CA ILE A 51 9.67 38.21 28.04
C ILE A 51 8.79 38.42 26.82
N LYS A 52 9.30 38.19 25.60
CA LYS A 52 8.54 38.33 24.33
C LYS A 52 8.16 36.98 23.72
N GLN A 53 8.59 35.87 24.32
CA GLN A 53 8.31 34.53 23.80
C GLN A 53 6.86 34.12 24.03
N GLU A 54 6.26 34.55 25.15
CA GLU A 54 4.88 34.21 25.49
C GLU A 54 3.88 34.82 24.49
N ASP A 55 3.99 36.13 24.23
CA ASP A 55 3.14 36.80 23.23
C ASP A 55 3.30 36.19 21.84
N PHE A 56 4.55 35.97 21.40
CA PHE A 56 4.83 35.34 20.10
C PHE A 56 4.30 33.90 20.02
N TYR A 57 4.41 33.14 21.11
CA TYR A 57 3.88 31.80 21.18
C TYR A 57 2.35 31.81 21.04
N ASN A 58 1.67 32.71 21.75
CA ASN A 58 0.22 32.85 21.68
C ASN A 58 -0.27 33.23 20.28
N GLU A 59 0.47 34.10 19.58
CA GLU A 59 0.18 34.49 18.19
C GLU A 59 0.44 33.35 17.18
N HIS A 60 1.46 32.53 17.41
CA HIS A 60 1.92 31.48 16.47
C HIS A 60 1.77 30.06 17.03
N THR A 61 0.80 29.84 17.92
CA THR A 61 0.66 28.58 18.65
C THR A 61 0.48 27.41 17.68
N ALA A 62 -0.37 27.57 16.66
CA ALA A 62 -0.65 26.51 15.70
C ALA A 62 0.60 26.13 14.88
N GLU A 63 1.34 27.11 14.39
CA GLU A 63 2.55 26.91 13.59
C GLU A 63 3.66 26.26 14.39
N LEU A 64 3.84 26.67 15.65
CA LEU A 64 4.85 26.09 16.54
C LEU A 64 4.52 24.63 16.89
N ILE A 65 3.26 24.33 17.22
CA ILE A 65 2.82 22.95 17.49
C ILE A 65 3.01 22.06 16.24
N LEU A 66 2.60 22.55 15.05
CA LEU A 66 2.77 21.82 13.79
C LEU A 66 4.25 21.57 13.48
N PHE A 67 5.11 22.57 13.68
CA PHE A 67 6.55 22.43 13.48
C PHE A 67 7.17 21.40 14.43
N GLU A 68 6.82 21.47 15.72
CA GLU A 68 7.39 20.56 16.72
C GLU A 68 6.96 19.11 16.49
N SER A 69 5.69 18.91 16.14
CA SER A 69 5.16 17.59 15.73
C SER A 69 5.90 17.04 14.51
N ALA A 70 6.04 17.86 13.46
CA ALA A 70 6.78 17.49 12.26
C ALA A 70 8.25 17.17 12.56
N ARG A 71 8.91 18.00 13.38
CA ARG A 71 10.30 17.78 13.79
C ARG A 71 10.46 16.46 14.55
N LYS A 72 9.54 16.14 15.47
CA LYS A 72 9.56 14.87 16.23
C LYS A 72 9.42 13.68 15.28
N HIS A 73 8.42 13.71 14.41
CA HIS A 73 8.17 12.63 13.44
C HIS A 73 9.39 12.40 12.52
N LEU A 74 9.96 13.47 11.97
CA LEU A 74 11.14 13.37 11.09
C LEU A 74 12.36 12.82 11.83
N LYS A 75 12.56 13.17 13.10
CA LYS A 75 13.66 12.63 13.91
C LYS A 75 13.53 11.11 14.11
N GLU A 76 12.32 10.62 14.35
CA GLU A 76 12.03 9.19 14.53
C GLU A 76 12.25 8.40 13.23
N HIS A 77 11.95 9.00 12.07
CA HIS A 77 11.99 8.30 10.77
C HIS A 77 13.29 8.47 9.98
N LEU A 78 14.08 9.52 10.23
CA LEU A 78 15.34 9.80 9.53
C LEU A 78 16.59 9.49 10.36
N GLY A 79 16.43 9.25 11.67
CA GLY A 79 17.54 8.99 12.58
C GLY A 79 18.56 10.13 12.59
N GLU A 80 19.83 9.80 12.36
CA GLU A 80 20.93 10.76 12.32
C GLU A 80 20.99 11.58 11.02
N SER A 81 20.31 11.13 9.96
CA SER A 81 20.28 11.82 8.68
C SER A 81 19.41 13.08 8.78
N LYS A 82 20.04 14.25 8.69
CA LYS A 82 19.35 15.55 8.77
C LYS A 82 18.81 16.05 7.43
N THR A 83 19.01 15.29 6.34
CA THR A 83 18.73 15.77 4.98
C THR A 83 17.32 15.42 4.55
N LEU A 84 16.50 16.46 4.29
CA LEU A 84 15.13 16.32 3.78
C LEU A 84 15.13 16.17 2.26
N ASN A 85 15.17 14.93 1.78
CA ASN A 85 15.19 14.61 0.34
C ASN A 85 13.78 14.56 -0.27
N ILE A 86 13.01 15.65 -0.13
CA ILE A 86 11.59 15.70 -0.53
C ILE A 86 11.40 15.39 -2.02
N SER A 87 12.25 15.90 -2.90
CA SER A 87 12.18 15.63 -4.34
C SER A 87 12.33 14.14 -4.64
N LYS A 88 13.29 13.47 -3.99
CA LYS A 88 13.49 12.02 -4.10
C LYS A 88 12.25 11.27 -3.61
N TRP A 89 11.72 11.60 -2.44
CA TRP A 89 10.53 10.93 -1.91
C TRP A 89 9.30 11.11 -2.80
N LYS A 90 9.12 12.30 -3.41
CA LYS A 90 8.06 12.53 -4.40
C LYS A 90 8.23 11.65 -5.64
N SER A 91 9.46 11.51 -6.15
CA SER A 91 9.74 10.62 -7.29
C SER A 91 9.53 9.14 -6.95
N GLU A 92 9.88 8.71 -5.74
CA GLU A 92 9.61 7.34 -5.30
C GLU A 92 8.11 7.10 -5.09
N LEU A 93 7.37 8.11 -4.62
CA LEU A 93 5.92 8.05 -4.47
C LEU A 93 5.21 7.90 -5.83
N THR A 94 5.65 8.62 -6.87
CA THR A 94 5.09 8.48 -8.22
C THR A 94 5.35 7.09 -8.79
N THR A 95 6.56 6.55 -8.59
CA THR A 95 6.90 5.18 -8.97
C THR A 95 6.02 4.17 -8.24
N LEU A 96 5.88 4.26 -6.91
CA LEU A 96 5.02 3.35 -6.14
C LEU A 96 3.55 3.40 -6.59
N LYS A 97 3.03 4.58 -6.93
CA LYS A 97 1.66 4.71 -7.48
C LYS A 97 1.52 4.01 -8.83
N LYS A 98 2.55 4.08 -9.69
CA LYS A 98 2.60 3.35 -10.97
C LYS A 98 2.65 1.84 -10.73
N ASP A 99 3.49 1.39 -9.81
CA ASP A 99 3.62 -0.03 -9.45
C ASP A 99 2.31 -0.58 -8.89
N LYS A 100 1.65 0.18 -7.99
CA LYS A 100 0.30 -0.14 -7.48
C LYS A 100 -0.65 -0.36 -8.65
N LYS A 101 -0.75 0.59 -9.58
CA LYS A 101 -1.65 0.46 -10.75
C LYS A 101 -1.36 -0.80 -11.56
N SER A 102 -0.09 -1.11 -11.80
CA SER A 102 0.30 -2.33 -12.52
C SER A 102 -0.11 -3.61 -11.77
N LEU A 103 0.12 -3.67 -10.46
CA LEU A 103 -0.30 -4.81 -9.62
C LEU A 103 -1.82 -5.00 -9.61
N TYR A 104 -2.59 -3.90 -9.63
CA TYR A 104 -4.06 -3.96 -9.75
C TYR A 104 -4.52 -4.51 -11.10
N SER A 105 -3.84 -4.19 -12.19
CA SER A 105 -4.14 -4.81 -13.49
C SER A 105 -3.82 -6.31 -13.46
N GLN A 106 -2.65 -6.69 -12.93
CA GLN A 106 -2.24 -8.10 -12.86
C GLN A 106 -3.19 -8.96 -12.01
N ILE A 107 -3.65 -8.45 -10.86
CA ILE A 107 -4.57 -9.24 -10.02
C ILE A 107 -5.94 -9.42 -10.68
N LEU A 108 -6.39 -8.47 -11.50
CA LEU A 108 -7.64 -8.60 -12.24
C LEU A 108 -7.54 -9.74 -13.26
N GLU A 109 -6.48 -9.73 -14.09
CA GLU A 109 -6.21 -10.77 -15.08
C GLU A 109 -6.11 -12.16 -14.42
N ILE A 110 -5.35 -12.28 -13.31
CA ILE A 110 -5.21 -13.57 -12.60
C ILE A 110 -6.56 -14.06 -12.08
N ARG A 111 -7.45 -13.17 -11.61
CA ARG A 111 -8.77 -13.56 -11.09
C ARG A 111 -9.68 -14.07 -12.21
N GLU A 112 -9.66 -13.41 -13.37
CA GLU A 112 -10.37 -13.86 -14.57
C GLU A 112 -9.87 -15.24 -15.02
N GLU A 113 -8.55 -15.44 -15.08
CA GLU A 113 -7.96 -16.75 -15.40
C GLU A 113 -8.34 -17.85 -14.40
N VAL A 114 -8.36 -17.54 -13.11
CA VAL A 114 -8.80 -18.48 -12.06
C VAL A 114 -10.26 -18.88 -12.27
N GLU A 115 -11.14 -17.90 -12.52
CA GLU A 115 -12.56 -18.15 -12.76
C GLU A 115 -12.77 -19.05 -13.99
N HIS A 116 -12.10 -18.75 -15.10
CA HIS A 116 -12.17 -19.57 -16.31
C HIS A 116 -11.67 -20.99 -16.07
N ALA A 117 -10.53 -21.15 -15.39
CA ALA A 117 -9.97 -22.46 -15.10
C ALA A 117 -10.87 -23.29 -14.17
N GLU A 118 -11.54 -22.65 -13.22
CA GLU A 118 -12.52 -23.30 -12.34
C GLU A 118 -13.76 -23.78 -13.09
N LYS A 119 -14.29 -22.97 -14.03
CA LYS A 119 -15.40 -23.39 -14.91
C LYS A 119 -15.04 -24.62 -15.75
N VAL A 120 -13.84 -24.62 -16.36
CA VAL A 120 -13.34 -25.77 -17.15
C VAL A 120 -13.18 -27.01 -16.28
N LYS A 121 -12.62 -26.86 -15.08
CA LYS A 121 -12.48 -27.97 -14.13
C LYS A 121 -13.84 -28.60 -13.79
N THR A 122 -14.83 -27.78 -13.42
CA THR A 122 -16.18 -28.28 -13.10
C THR A 122 -16.82 -29.01 -14.28
N CYS A 123 -16.65 -28.51 -15.50
CA CYS A 123 -17.13 -29.17 -16.71
C CYS A 123 -16.50 -30.56 -16.91
N ILE A 124 -15.18 -30.67 -16.73
CA ILE A 124 -14.46 -31.95 -16.83
C ILE A 124 -14.92 -32.93 -15.74
N GLU A 125 -15.09 -32.47 -14.49
CA GLU A 125 -15.57 -33.30 -13.39
C GLU A 125 -16.98 -33.85 -13.66
N GLN A 126 -17.88 -33.04 -14.24
CA GLN A 126 -19.22 -33.47 -14.64
C GLN A 126 -19.19 -34.52 -15.75
N LEU A 127 -18.36 -34.33 -16.79
CA LEU A 127 -18.22 -35.30 -17.88
C LEU A 127 -17.65 -36.64 -17.40
N GLN A 128 -16.65 -36.60 -16.52
CA GLN A 128 -16.07 -37.82 -15.93
C GLN A 128 -17.08 -38.59 -15.08
N GLU A 129 -17.96 -37.89 -14.37
CA GLU A 129 -19.03 -38.51 -13.59
C GLU A 129 -20.08 -39.18 -14.51
N GLN A 130 -20.48 -38.50 -15.59
CA GLN A 130 -21.40 -39.07 -16.58
C GLN A 130 -20.82 -40.32 -17.25
N GLU A 131 -19.53 -40.31 -17.62
CA GLU A 131 -18.84 -41.46 -18.22
C GLU A 131 -18.82 -42.68 -17.29
N LYS A 132 -18.57 -42.47 -15.99
CA LYS A 132 -18.61 -43.54 -14.98
C LYS A 132 -20.01 -44.14 -14.84
N GLN A 133 -21.03 -43.29 -14.79
CA GLN A 133 -22.43 -43.73 -14.70
C GLN A 133 -22.83 -44.57 -15.93
N LEU A 134 -22.50 -44.10 -17.13
CA LEU A 134 -22.73 -44.85 -18.38
C LEU A 134 -22.00 -46.19 -18.39
N SER A 135 -20.74 -46.22 -17.95
CA SER A 135 -19.96 -47.46 -17.86
C SER A 135 -20.56 -48.46 -16.87
N GLN A 136 -21.14 -47.98 -15.77
CA GLN A 136 -21.80 -48.83 -14.78
C GLN A 136 -23.12 -49.40 -15.31
N VAL A 137 -23.93 -48.59 -16.01
CA VAL A 137 -25.16 -49.05 -16.68
C VAL A 137 -24.84 -50.15 -17.68
N ASN A 138 -23.84 -49.94 -18.55
CA ASN A 138 -23.45 -50.93 -19.57
C ASN A 138 -22.98 -52.27 -18.96
N ARG A 139 -22.31 -52.27 -17.80
CA ARG A 139 -21.94 -53.52 -17.11
C ARG A 139 -23.16 -54.26 -16.57
N ASN A 140 -24.07 -53.53 -15.93
CA ASN A 140 -25.29 -54.12 -15.38
C ASN A 140 -26.18 -54.73 -16.47
N GLU A 141 -26.19 -54.15 -17.69
CA GLU A 141 -26.91 -54.69 -18.84
C GLU A 141 -26.26 -55.95 -19.44
N LEU A 142 -24.94 -56.13 -19.31
CA LEU A 142 -24.21 -57.31 -19.81
C LEU A 142 -24.25 -58.50 -18.85
N ASP A 143 -24.50 -58.26 -17.57
CA ASP A 143 -24.62 -59.29 -16.53
C ASP A 143 -26.07 -59.87 -16.41
N LEU A 144 -26.98 -59.46 -17.30
CA LEU A 144 -28.41 -59.86 -17.39
C LEU A 144 -28.64 -60.81 -18.57
#